data_AF-A0A1Q9CFH6-F1
#
_entry.id   AF-A0A1Q9CFH6-F1
#
_cell.length_a   1.000
_cell.length_b   1.000
_cell.length_c   1.000
_cell.angle_alpha   90.00
_cell.angle_beta   90.00
_cell.angle_gamma   90.00
#
_symmetry.space_group_name_H-M   'P 1'
#
loop_
_entity.id
_entity.type
_entity.pdbx_description
1 polymer ?
#
loop_
_entity_poly.entity_id
_entity_poly.type
_entity_poly.pdbx_seq_one_letter_code
_entity_poly.pdbx_strand_id
1 'polypeptide(L)'
;VSPDYEKGRHAESSVMLRGQSRRLIVRQGGMELLLGAMRRFPRNAMLQTFACLAVGQVASSELHAKEVASEKGAAVLLLQALRRHAKDPLVARYACAGLRQLASHSLQTKTSIAEEGGVVALRDAAQRGLSGGIGLSTEAFGALCHLASKHPAFPDAELAVATCGLLHNMSIDTAIKSHVVKLGGREAADRLSSHEDSTVRNLAKLLAKTLEPPKESTNDPFGALFATRTPGLSAPRRPLSKREKKVVSQMDFDDIRERADESTPEP
;
A
#
# COMPACT_ATOMS: atom_id res chain seq x y z
N VAL A 1 -6.92 3.02 42.01
CA VAL A 1 -6.45 3.49 40.68
C VAL A 1 -7.69 3.67 39.83
N SER A 2 -7.96 4.87 39.29
CA SER A 2 -9.22 5.15 38.59
C SER A 2 -9.34 4.30 37.30
N PRO A 3 -10.51 3.75 36.96
CA PRO A 3 -10.75 3.05 35.69
C PRO A 3 -10.34 3.85 34.45
N ASP A 4 -10.37 5.18 34.53
CA ASP A 4 -9.94 6.09 33.46
C ASP A 4 -8.41 6.15 33.30
N TYR A 5 -7.67 5.85 34.36
CA TYR A 5 -6.20 5.78 34.36
C TYR A 5 -5.68 4.48 33.68
N GLU A 6 -6.49 3.44 33.64
CA GLU A 6 -6.18 2.20 32.91
C GLU A 6 -6.58 2.29 31.43
N LYS A 7 -7.70 2.96 31.11
CA LYS A 7 -8.13 3.20 29.72
C LYS A 7 -7.21 4.14 28.93
N GLY A 8 -6.61 5.16 29.57
CA GLY A 8 -5.65 6.05 28.92
C GLY A 8 -4.31 5.39 28.53
N ARG A 9 -3.82 4.45 29.36
CA ARG A 9 -2.48 3.85 29.23
C ARG A 9 -2.35 2.82 28.10
N HIS A 10 -3.46 2.18 27.71
CA HIS A 10 -3.47 1.24 26.58
C HIS A 10 -3.50 1.94 25.21
N ALA A 11 -3.95 3.21 25.17
CA ALA A 11 -4.11 4.03 23.96
C ALA A 11 -3.03 5.12 23.77
N GLU A 12 -2.22 5.42 24.80
CA GLU A 12 -0.84 5.95 24.65
C GLU A 12 0.11 4.94 23.97
N SER A 13 -0.49 3.85 23.47
CA SER A 13 -0.26 3.19 22.19
C SER A 13 1.15 2.67 22.00
N SER A 14 1.25 1.33 21.98
CA SER A 14 2.47 0.63 21.55
C SER A 14 3.02 1.12 20.20
N VAL A 15 2.20 1.79 19.37
CA VAL A 15 2.64 2.44 18.13
C VAL A 15 3.49 3.69 18.39
N MET A 16 3.13 4.54 19.36
CA MET A 16 3.96 5.69 19.77
C MET A 16 5.29 5.21 20.38
N LEU A 17 5.26 4.22 21.27
CA LEU A 17 6.47 3.62 21.86
C LEU A 17 7.36 2.99 20.77
N ARG A 18 6.80 2.22 19.84
CA ARG A 18 7.56 1.64 18.70
C ARG A 18 8.19 2.73 17.84
N GLY A 19 7.47 3.82 17.57
CA GLY A 19 8.00 4.97 16.82
C GLY A 19 9.16 5.65 17.54
N GLN A 20 9.05 5.86 18.85
CA GLN A 20 10.12 6.42 19.68
C GLN A 20 11.36 5.51 19.74
N SER A 21 11.17 4.20 19.94
CA SER A 21 12.29 3.24 19.96
C SER A 21 13.03 3.19 18.62
N ARG A 22 12.30 3.21 17.49
CA ARG A 22 12.93 3.25 16.15
C ARG A 22 13.75 4.52 15.94
N ARG A 23 13.25 5.68 16.38
CA ARG A 23 14.00 6.95 16.33
C ARG A 23 15.26 6.91 17.19
N LEU A 24 15.18 6.32 18.38
CA LEU A 24 16.32 6.13 19.26
C LEU A 24 17.39 5.23 18.64
N ILE A 25 16.99 4.12 18.00
CA ILE A 25 17.91 3.23 17.27
C ILE A 25 18.67 4.00 16.19
N VAL A 26 17.96 4.82 15.40
CA VAL A 26 18.59 5.64 14.36
C VAL A 26 19.54 6.68 14.96
N ARG A 27 19.09 7.44 15.99
CA ARG A 27 19.90 8.48 16.64
C ARG A 27 21.16 7.96 17.31
N GLN A 28 21.15 6.72 17.80
CA GLN A 28 22.31 6.11 18.47
C GLN A 28 23.25 5.37 17.51
N GLY A 29 23.10 5.52 16.19
CA GLY A 29 23.94 4.84 15.20
C GLY A 29 23.65 3.33 15.09
N GLY A 30 22.48 2.89 15.55
CA GLY A 30 22.07 1.49 15.51
C GLY A 30 21.94 0.95 14.08
N MET A 31 21.64 1.81 13.10
CA MET A 31 21.62 1.40 11.69
C MET A 31 23.02 1.04 11.19
N GLU A 32 24.05 1.81 11.52
CA GLU A 32 25.43 1.53 11.15
C GLU A 32 25.90 0.20 11.75
N LEU A 33 25.60 -0.04 13.03
CA LEU A 33 25.92 -1.30 13.71
C LEU A 33 25.21 -2.48 13.04
N LEU A 34 23.92 -2.32 12.73
CA LEU A 34 23.12 -3.35 12.08
C LEU A 34 23.65 -3.69 10.68
N LEU A 35 23.90 -2.69 9.84
CA LEU A 35 24.44 -2.87 8.50
C LEU A 35 25.90 -3.39 8.55
N GLY A 36 26.67 -2.98 9.56
CA GLY A 36 28.01 -3.52 9.85
C GLY A 36 27.95 -5.01 10.18
N ALA A 37 27.01 -5.44 11.01
CA ALA A 37 26.79 -6.85 11.31
C ALA A 37 26.39 -7.65 10.06
N MET A 38 25.50 -7.11 9.21
CA MET A 38 25.14 -7.75 7.94
C MET A 38 26.36 -7.95 7.03
N ARG A 39 27.24 -6.95 6.93
CA ARG A 39 28.49 -7.04 6.15
C ARG A 39 29.49 -8.04 6.74
N ARG A 40 29.60 -8.10 8.06
CA ARG A 40 30.55 -8.97 8.76
C ARG A 40 30.13 -10.45 8.72
N PHE A 41 28.83 -10.71 8.77
CA PHE A 41 28.28 -12.06 8.85
C PHE A 41 27.31 -12.37 7.68
N PRO A 42 27.77 -12.30 6.42
CA PRO A 42 26.90 -12.47 5.26
C PRO A 42 26.34 -13.88 5.15
N ARG A 43 27.06 -14.90 5.65
CA ARG A 43 26.67 -16.32 5.57
C ARG A 43 25.77 -16.79 6.71
N ASN A 44 25.58 -16.00 7.77
CA ASN A 44 24.70 -16.36 8.88
C ASN A 44 23.25 -16.00 8.53
N ALA A 45 22.47 -16.99 8.08
CA ALA A 45 21.09 -16.77 7.65
C ALA A 45 20.24 -16.15 8.76
N MET A 46 20.32 -16.65 9.99
CA MET A 46 19.55 -16.14 11.13
C MET A 46 19.86 -14.67 11.43
N LEU A 47 21.14 -14.28 11.42
CA LEU A 47 21.53 -12.89 11.57
C LEU A 47 20.96 -12.03 10.44
N GLN A 48 21.05 -12.50 9.19
CA GLN A 48 20.46 -11.78 8.05
C GLN A 48 18.95 -11.66 8.17
N THR A 49 18.24 -12.69 8.66
CA THR A 49 16.79 -12.66 8.90
C THR A 49 16.42 -11.51 9.83
N PHE A 50 17.03 -11.46 11.02
CA PHE A 50 16.73 -10.43 12.01
C PHE A 50 17.19 -9.05 11.56
N ALA A 51 18.33 -8.97 10.86
CA ALA A 51 18.81 -7.70 10.32
C ALA A 51 17.89 -7.15 9.24
N CYS A 52 17.47 -7.97 8.26
CA CYS A 52 16.50 -7.58 7.25
C CYS A 52 15.17 -7.12 7.87
N LEU A 53 14.68 -7.84 8.89
CA LEU A 53 13.48 -7.44 9.62
C LEU A 53 13.67 -6.09 10.29
N ALA A 54 14.77 -5.88 11.03
CA ALA A 54 15.04 -4.64 11.73
C ALA A 54 15.17 -3.45 10.76
N VAL A 55 15.89 -3.62 9.64
CA VAL A 55 15.96 -2.62 8.56
C VAL A 55 14.56 -2.31 8.04
N GLY A 56 13.74 -3.32 7.74
CA GLY A 56 12.38 -3.11 7.27
C GLY A 56 11.47 -2.41 8.28
N GLN A 57 11.65 -2.66 9.58
CA GLN A 57 10.92 -1.96 10.63
C GLN A 57 11.33 -0.49 10.74
N VAL A 58 12.62 -0.19 10.68
CA VAL A 58 13.14 1.19 10.66
C VAL A 58 12.66 1.90 9.40
N ALA A 59 12.75 1.25 8.24
CA ALA A 59 12.26 1.76 6.98
C ALA A 59 10.73 1.86 6.92
N SER A 60 9.97 1.22 7.80
CA SER A 60 8.50 1.43 7.90
C SER A 60 8.11 2.65 8.75
N SER A 61 9.11 3.34 9.33
CA SER A 61 8.91 4.47 10.23
C SER A 61 8.81 5.81 9.48
N GLU A 62 8.91 6.91 10.23
CA GLU A 62 8.96 8.29 9.74
C GLU A 62 10.06 8.52 8.70
N LEU A 63 9.88 9.56 7.88
CA LEU A 63 10.74 9.90 6.74
C LEU A 63 12.23 9.91 7.09
N HIS A 64 12.61 10.51 8.22
CA HIS A 64 14.01 10.58 8.64
C HIS A 64 14.68 9.20 8.82
N ALA A 65 13.95 8.22 9.36
CA ALA A 65 14.49 6.87 9.54
C ALA A 65 14.66 6.13 8.20
N LYS A 66 13.76 6.40 7.24
CA LYS A 66 13.88 5.92 5.86
C LYS A 66 15.09 6.55 5.16
N GLU A 67 15.29 7.86 5.30
CA GLU A 67 16.42 8.60 4.75
C GLU A 67 17.75 8.02 5.23
N VAL A 68 17.92 7.87 6.56
CA VAL A 68 19.15 7.30 7.12
C VAL A 68 19.39 5.88 6.60
N ALA A 69 18.36 5.04 6.52
CA ALA A 69 18.52 3.69 5.98
C ALA A 69 18.96 3.71 4.50
N SER A 70 18.39 4.59 3.69
CA SER A 70 18.76 4.78 2.29
C SER A 70 20.20 5.28 2.13
N GLU A 71 20.58 6.35 2.84
CA GLU A 71 21.92 6.95 2.78
C GLU A 71 23.03 5.98 3.19
N LYS A 72 22.74 5.09 4.14
CA LYS A 72 23.71 4.09 4.63
C LYS A 72 23.81 2.84 3.74
N GLY A 73 23.10 2.81 2.62
CA GLY A 73 23.14 1.73 1.64
C GLY A 73 22.41 0.46 2.10
N ALA A 74 21.34 0.60 2.89
CA ALA A 74 20.59 -0.57 3.37
C ALA A 74 20.01 -1.40 2.21
N ALA A 75 19.56 -0.74 1.13
CA ALA A 75 19.02 -1.40 -0.06
C ALA A 75 19.99 -2.45 -0.66
N VAL A 76 21.27 -2.08 -0.79
CA VAL A 76 22.32 -2.97 -1.31
C VAL A 76 22.46 -4.22 -0.42
N LEU A 77 22.49 -4.03 0.90
CA LEU A 77 22.65 -5.15 1.84
C LEU A 77 21.41 -6.06 1.88
N LEU A 78 20.21 -5.52 1.75
CA LEU A 78 19.00 -6.32 1.60
C LEU A 78 19.03 -7.15 0.31
N LEU A 79 19.47 -6.59 -0.82
CA LEU A 79 19.63 -7.33 -2.07
C LEU A 79 20.69 -8.43 -1.96
N GLN A 80 21.82 -8.15 -1.31
CA GLN A 80 22.85 -9.15 -1.07
C GLN A 80 22.35 -10.29 -0.17
N ALA A 81 21.57 -9.99 0.88
CA ALA A 81 20.95 -10.99 1.73
C ALA A 81 19.94 -11.84 0.93
N LEU A 82 19.08 -11.20 0.14
CA LEU A 82 18.09 -11.86 -0.72
C LEU A 82 18.73 -12.82 -1.72
N ARG A 83 19.84 -12.41 -2.37
CA ARG A 83 20.57 -13.26 -3.33
C ARG A 83 21.22 -14.45 -2.67
N ARG A 84 21.90 -14.22 -1.54
CA ARG A 84 22.69 -15.25 -0.87
C ARG A 84 21.82 -16.30 -0.20
N HIS A 85 20.73 -15.86 0.40
CA HIS A 85 19.80 -16.71 1.15
C HIS A 85 18.47 -16.85 0.39
N ALA A 86 18.53 -16.92 -0.94
CA ALA A 86 17.35 -16.94 -1.82
C ALA A 86 16.38 -18.10 -1.55
N LYS A 87 16.88 -19.18 -0.94
CA LYS A 87 16.12 -20.38 -0.54
C LYS A 87 15.63 -20.33 0.91
N ASP A 88 16.11 -19.39 1.71
CA ASP A 88 15.61 -19.17 3.07
C ASP A 88 14.35 -18.29 3.00
N PRO A 89 13.17 -18.83 3.35
CA PRO A 89 11.91 -18.11 3.18
C PRO A 89 11.81 -16.89 4.09
N LEU A 90 12.45 -16.91 5.27
CA LEU A 90 12.39 -15.79 6.21
C LEU A 90 13.31 -14.67 5.77
N VAL A 91 14.55 -14.98 5.36
CA VAL A 91 15.46 -13.97 4.82
C VAL A 91 14.85 -13.34 3.57
N ALA A 92 14.35 -14.14 2.65
CA ALA A 92 13.74 -13.64 1.42
C ALA A 92 12.55 -12.72 1.72
N ARG A 93 11.64 -13.14 2.60
CA ARG A 93 10.45 -12.35 2.96
C ARG A 93 10.83 -11.02 3.58
N TYR A 94 11.72 -11.01 4.58
CA TYR A 94 12.08 -9.77 5.26
C TYR A 94 12.97 -8.86 4.43
N ALA A 95 13.83 -9.42 3.57
CA ALA A 95 14.59 -8.63 2.61
C ALA A 95 13.66 -7.93 1.61
N CYS A 96 12.69 -8.65 1.03
CA CYS A 96 11.69 -8.08 0.14
C CYS A 96 10.83 -7.02 0.85
N ALA A 97 10.39 -7.28 2.09
CA ALA A 97 9.62 -6.31 2.87
C ALA A 97 10.42 -5.03 3.15
N GLY A 98 11.71 -5.15 3.49
CA GLY A 98 12.58 -3.99 3.67
C GLY A 98 12.79 -3.20 2.38
N LEU A 99 13.03 -3.88 1.25
CA LEU A 99 13.16 -3.26 -0.06
C LEU A 99 11.89 -2.54 -0.49
N ARG A 100 10.72 -3.11 -0.20
CA ARG A 100 9.43 -2.45 -0.44
C ARG A 100 9.32 -1.13 0.32
N GLN A 101 9.66 -1.14 1.61
CA GLN A 101 9.60 0.07 2.43
C GLN A 101 10.57 1.15 1.94
N LEU A 102 11.79 0.77 1.58
CA LEU A 102 12.79 1.69 1.02
C LEU A 102 12.38 2.22 -0.35
N ALA A 103 11.86 1.38 -1.23
CA ALA A 103 11.36 1.79 -2.54
C ALA A 103 10.18 2.78 -2.44
N SER A 104 9.42 2.79 -1.34
CA SER A 104 8.34 3.77 -1.15
C SER A 104 8.83 5.21 -0.92
N HIS A 105 10.12 5.39 -0.60
CA HIS A 105 10.67 6.63 -0.08
C HIS A 105 11.09 7.65 -1.16
N SER A 106 12.26 7.48 -1.77
CA SER A 106 12.86 8.46 -2.68
C SER A 106 13.19 7.85 -4.04
N LEU A 107 13.19 8.68 -5.09
CA LEU A 107 13.57 8.26 -6.44
C LEU A 107 14.99 7.67 -6.46
N GLN A 108 15.94 8.33 -5.79
CA GLN A 108 17.32 7.87 -5.69
C GLN A 108 17.44 6.46 -5.10
N THR A 109 16.64 6.14 -4.08
CA THR A 109 16.61 4.79 -3.49
C THR A 109 16.11 3.76 -4.50
N LYS A 110 15.07 4.11 -5.29
CA LYS A 110 14.56 3.24 -6.34
C LYS A 110 15.59 2.99 -7.44
N THR A 111 16.26 4.04 -7.91
CA THR A 111 17.31 3.96 -8.92
C THR A 111 18.46 3.08 -8.43
N SER A 112 18.92 3.27 -7.19
CA SER A 112 19.94 2.42 -6.59
C SER A 112 19.52 0.95 -6.51
N ILE A 113 18.27 0.65 -6.11
CA ILE A 113 17.76 -0.73 -6.10
C ILE A 113 17.76 -1.33 -7.52
N ALA A 114 17.38 -0.54 -8.53
CA ALA A 114 17.33 -0.99 -9.91
C ALA A 114 18.74 -1.27 -10.48
N GLU A 115 19.66 -0.32 -10.35
CA GLU A 115 21.06 -0.41 -10.81
C GLU A 115 21.80 -1.60 -10.17
N GLU A 116 21.50 -1.88 -8.91
CA GLU A 116 22.06 -3.04 -8.21
C GLU A 116 21.48 -4.37 -8.67
N GLY A 117 20.58 -4.41 -9.67
CA GLY A 117 19.92 -5.60 -10.19
C GLY A 117 18.74 -6.09 -9.33
N GLY A 118 18.09 -5.17 -8.60
CA GLY A 118 17.00 -5.49 -7.68
C GLY A 118 15.73 -5.97 -8.37
N VAL A 119 15.48 -5.53 -9.61
CA VAL A 119 14.33 -5.96 -10.41
C VAL A 119 14.32 -7.47 -10.61
N VAL A 120 15.45 -8.00 -11.11
CA VAL A 120 15.66 -9.44 -11.32
C VAL A 120 15.54 -10.20 -10.00
N ALA A 121 16.20 -9.72 -8.94
CA ALA A 121 16.19 -10.39 -7.64
C ALA A 121 14.78 -10.48 -7.02
N LEU A 122 13.99 -9.40 -7.13
CA LEU A 122 12.61 -9.35 -6.64
C LEU A 122 11.67 -10.19 -7.50
N ARG A 123 11.84 -10.19 -8.82
CA ARG A 123 11.08 -11.06 -9.74
C ARG A 123 11.29 -12.53 -9.37
N ASP A 124 12.55 -12.95 -9.25
CA ASP A 124 12.88 -14.34 -8.97
C ASP A 124 12.39 -14.75 -7.56
N ALA A 125 12.45 -13.83 -6.59
CA ALA A 125 11.90 -14.05 -5.25
C ALA A 125 10.37 -14.19 -5.27
N ALA A 126 9.68 -13.35 -6.03
CA ALA A 126 8.23 -13.44 -6.21
C ALA A 126 7.84 -14.79 -6.82
N GLN A 127 8.52 -15.21 -7.89
CA GLN A 127 8.29 -16.52 -8.54
C GLN A 127 8.47 -17.69 -7.58
N ARG A 128 9.54 -17.71 -6.78
CA ARG A 128 9.74 -18.73 -5.73
C ARG A 128 8.62 -18.71 -4.68
N GLY A 129 8.18 -17.52 -4.29
CA GLY A 129 7.10 -17.33 -3.32
C GLY A 129 5.75 -17.90 -3.75
N LEU A 130 5.48 -17.99 -5.06
CA LEU A 130 4.24 -18.63 -5.57
C LEU A 130 4.15 -20.11 -5.20
N SER A 131 5.29 -20.78 -5.06
CA SER A 131 5.36 -22.19 -4.64
C SER A 131 5.52 -22.39 -3.13
N GLY A 132 5.97 -21.36 -2.39
CA GLY A 132 6.44 -21.48 -1.00
C GLY A 132 5.67 -20.66 0.04
N GLY A 133 4.64 -19.91 -0.36
CA GLY A 133 3.74 -19.19 0.55
C GLY A 133 3.52 -17.72 0.16
N ILE A 134 2.26 -17.28 0.31
CA ILE A 134 1.75 -15.99 -0.18
C ILE A 134 2.58 -14.79 0.33
N GLY A 135 3.10 -14.84 1.55
CA GLY A 135 3.78 -13.71 2.20
C GLY A 135 5.08 -13.24 1.55
N LEU A 136 5.84 -14.11 0.88
CA LEU A 136 7.05 -13.69 0.14
C LEU A 136 6.66 -12.99 -1.17
N SER A 137 5.74 -13.60 -1.92
CA SER A 137 5.30 -13.06 -3.21
C SER A 137 4.68 -11.68 -3.08
N THR A 138 3.91 -11.41 -2.02
CA THR A 138 3.27 -10.10 -1.80
C THR A 138 4.28 -9.00 -1.48
N GLU A 139 5.32 -9.28 -0.71
CA GLU A 139 6.34 -8.28 -0.37
C GLU A 139 7.26 -8.00 -1.56
N ALA A 140 7.71 -9.05 -2.26
CA ALA A 140 8.54 -8.90 -3.46
C ALA A 140 7.79 -8.12 -4.54
N PHE A 141 6.51 -8.44 -4.72
CA PHE A 141 5.64 -7.74 -5.65
C PHE A 141 5.40 -6.27 -5.23
N GLY A 142 5.09 -6.01 -3.96
CA GLY A 142 4.89 -4.64 -3.46
C GLY A 142 6.13 -3.77 -3.68
N ALA A 143 7.34 -4.35 -3.55
CA ALA A 143 8.58 -3.65 -3.88
C ALA A 143 8.66 -3.29 -5.37
N LEU A 144 8.38 -4.24 -6.27
CA LEU A 144 8.35 -3.99 -7.72
C LEU A 144 7.34 -2.89 -8.11
N CYS A 145 6.16 -2.88 -7.49
CA CYS A 145 5.16 -1.82 -7.68
C CYS A 145 5.67 -0.44 -7.24
N HIS A 146 6.36 -0.36 -6.10
CA HIS A 146 6.95 0.89 -5.67
C HIS A 146 8.09 1.33 -6.59
N LEU A 147 8.93 0.43 -7.10
CA LEU A 147 9.96 0.78 -8.09
C LEU A 147 9.32 1.38 -9.35
N ALA A 148 8.22 0.76 -9.82
CA ALA A 148 7.40 1.23 -10.92
C ALA A 148 6.76 2.62 -10.68
N SER A 149 6.20 2.90 -9.49
CA SER A 149 5.21 3.98 -9.35
C SER A 149 5.71 5.43 -9.37
N LYS A 150 7.03 5.72 -9.41
CA LYS A 150 7.52 7.13 -9.42
C LYS A 150 8.83 7.40 -10.19
N HIS A 151 9.24 6.56 -11.14
CA HIS A 151 10.42 6.88 -11.95
C HIS A 151 10.02 7.86 -13.10
N PRO A 152 10.72 9.02 -13.28
CA PRO A 152 10.29 10.11 -14.17
C PRO A 152 10.24 9.75 -15.67
N ALA A 153 10.94 8.69 -16.07
CA ALA A 153 10.72 7.94 -17.29
C ALA A 153 10.94 6.49 -16.88
N PHE A 154 9.91 5.65 -16.85
CA PHE A 154 10.01 4.24 -16.48
C PHE A 154 11.16 3.60 -17.28
N PRO A 155 12.34 3.32 -16.70
CA PRO A 155 13.44 2.81 -17.46
C PRO A 155 13.32 1.30 -17.40
N ASP A 156 13.54 0.70 -18.55
CA ASP A 156 13.59 -0.74 -18.78
C ASP A 156 12.23 -1.43 -18.97
N ALA A 157 11.98 -1.81 -20.23
CA ALA A 157 10.89 -2.69 -20.59
C ALA A 157 10.93 -3.99 -19.78
N GLU A 158 12.11 -4.44 -19.32
CA GLU A 158 12.23 -5.61 -18.46
C GLU A 158 11.50 -5.44 -17.12
N LEU A 159 11.65 -4.28 -16.44
CA LEU A 159 10.95 -3.99 -15.18
C LEU A 159 9.43 -3.91 -15.40
N ALA A 160 8.99 -3.31 -16.50
CA ALA A 160 7.58 -3.21 -16.86
C ALA A 160 6.95 -4.57 -17.22
N VAL A 161 7.66 -5.42 -17.97
CA VAL A 161 7.24 -6.78 -18.29
C VAL A 161 7.22 -7.66 -17.04
N ALA A 162 8.26 -7.58 -16.20
CA ALA A 162 8.32 -8.35 -14.96
C ALA A 162 7.20 -7.97 -14.00
N THR A 163 6.93 -6.68 -13.82
CA THR A 163 5.82 -6.17 -13.01
C THR A 163 4.47 -6.63 -13.56
N CYS A 164 4.14 -6.33 -14.82
CA CYS A 164 2.84 -6.68 -15.41
C CYS A 164 2.61 -8.18 -15.55
N GLY A 165 3.63 -8.94 -15.98
CA GLY A 165 3.53 -10.38 -16.22
C GLY A 165 3.33 -11.17 -14.93
N LEU A 166 4.15 -10.91 -13.90
CA LEU A 166 3.96 -11.54 -12.59
C LEU A 166 2.62 -11.15 -11.97
N LEU A 167 2.24 -9.89 -12.12
CA LEU A 167 0.99 -9.38 -11.61
C LEU A 167 -0.23 -10.08 -12.20
N HIS A 168 -0.26 -10.22 -13.52
CA HIS A 168 -1.35 -10.90 -14.20
C HIS A 168 -1.48 -12.34 -13.70
N ASN A 169 -0.36 -13.07 -13.66
CA ASN A 169 -0.32 -14.46 -13.20
C ASN A 169 -0.78 -14.61 -11.73
N MET A 170 -0.37 -13.68 -10.86
CA MET A 170 -0.79 -13.66 -9.46
C MET A 170 -2.26 -13.29 -9.26
N SER A 171 -2.79 -12.40 -10.09
CA SER A 171 -4.14 -11.85 -9.94
C SER A 171 -5.24 -12.77 -10.48
N ILE A 172 -4.87 -13.96 -10.97
CA ILE A 172 -5.82 -15.02 -11.32
C ILE A 172 -6.54 -15.53 -10.06
N ASP A 173 -5.84 -15.58 -8.92
CA ASP A 173 -6.43 -15.91 -7.63
C ASP A 173 -7.13 -14.69 -7.02
N THR A 174 -8.38 -14.84 -6.57
CA THR A 174 -9.22 -13.75 -6.06
C THR A 174 -8.72 -13.16 -4.74
N ALA A 175 -8.09 -13.96 -3.87
CA ALA A 175 -7.49 -13.48 -2.63
C ALA A 175 -6.22 -12.67 -2.90
N ILE A 176 -5.42 -13.10 -3.87
CA ILE A 176 -4.21 -12.40 -4.29
C ILE A 176 -4.55 -11.12 -5.05
N LYS A 177 -5.56 -11.15 -5.93
CA LYS A 177 -6.09 -9.99 -6.66
C LYS A 177 -6.42 -8.82 -5.71
N SER A 178 -7.08 -9.09 -4.59
CA SER A 178 -7.38 -8.07 -3.56
C SER A 178 -6.09 -7.42 -3.00
N HIS A 179 -5.07 -8.23 -2.73
CA HIS A 179 -3.78 -7.75 -2.26
C HIS A 179 -3.06 -6.91 -3.32
N VAL A 180 -3.05 -7.38 -4.56
CA VAL A 180 -2.44 -6.68 -5.70
C VAL A 180 -3.05 -5.29 -5.88
N VAL A 181 -4.37 -5.18 -5.79
CA VAL A 181 -5.06 -3.88 -5.88
C VAL A 181 -4.61 -2.94 -4.76
N LYS A 182 -4.53 -3.41 -3.51
CA LYS A 182 -4.06 -2.62 -2.35
C LYS A 182 -2.62 -2.14 -2.47
N LEU A 183 -1.77 -2.89 -3.18
CA LEU A 183 -0.35 -2.59 -3.38
C LEU A 183 -0.10 -1.59 -4.52
N GLY A 184 -1.15 -1.11 -5.19
CA GLY A 184 -1.03 -0.15 -6.28
C GLY A 184 -0.89 -0.80 -7.67
N GLY A 185 -1.28 -2.07 -7.83
CA GLY A 185 -1.22 -2.76 -9.12
C GLY A 185 -1.99 -2.05 -10.25
N ARG A 186 -3.11 -1.39 -9.92
CA ARG A 186 -3.87 -0.57 -10.89
C ARG A 186 -3.10 0.67 -11.33
N GLU A 187 -2.52 1.39 -10.38
CA GLU A 187 -1.69 2.57 -10.64
C GLU A 187 -0.47 2.23 -11.50
N ALA A 188 0.09 1.02 -11.32
CA ALA A 188 1.15 0.49 -12.18
C ALA A 188 0.64 0.17 -13.59
N ALA A 189 -0.50 -0.53 -13.71
CA ALA A 189 -1.10 -0.87 -15.00
C ALA A 189 -1.48 0.39 -15.82
N ASP A 190 -2.06 1.40 -15.17
CA ASP A 190 -2.47 2.65 -15.83
C ASP A 190 -1.25 3.39 -16.39
N ARG A 191 -0.16 3.50 -15.63
CA ARG A 191 1.08 4.11 -16.12
C ARG A 191 1.69 3.33 -17.28
N LEU A 192 1.69 2.00 -17.21
CA LEU A 192 2.29 1.14 -18.23
C LEU A 192 1.43 1.02 -19.50
N SER A 193 0.16 1.45 -19.46
CA SER A 193 -0.73 1.47 -20.63
C SER A 193 -0.29 2.44 -21.73
N SER A 194 0.52 3.44 -21.37
CA SER A 194 1.06 4.47 -22.26
C SER A 194 2.55 4.26 -22.61
N HIS A 195 3.13 3.10 -22.28
CA HIS A 195 4.55 2.81 -22.52
C HIS A 195 4.90 2.74 -24.03
N GLU A 196 6.13 3.07 -24.42
CA GLU A 196 6.54 3.04 -25.84
C GLU A 196 6.48 1.62 -26.43
N ASP A 197 6.97 0.64 -25.67
CA ASP A 197 6.92 -0.79 -26.02
C ASP A 197 5.47 -1.33 -26.10
N SER A 198 5.10 -1.90 -27.24
CA SER A 198 3.78 -2.48 -27.49
C SER A 198 3.43 -3.69 -26.62
N THR A 199 4.42 -4.52 -26.27
CA THR A 199 4.28 -5.70 -25.40
C THR A 199 3.92 -5.25 -24.00
N VAL A 200 4.63 -4.24 -23.49
CA VAL A 200 4.37 -3.65 -22.17
C VAL A 200 2.95 -3.09 -22.12
N ARG A 201 2.53 -2.31 -23.13
CA ARG A 201 1.17 -1.77 -23.21
C ARG A 201 0.10 -2.85 -23.22
N ASN A 202 0.31 -3.93 -23.97
CA ASN A 202 -0.64 -5.04 -24.06
C ASN A 202 -0.76 -5.78 -22.72
N LEU A 203 0.36 -6.06 -22.06
CA LEU A 203 0.39 -6.67 -20.73
C LEU A 203 -0.27 -5.76 -19.68
N ALA A 204 -0.02 -4.46 -19.74
CA ALA A 204 -0.64 -3.48 -18.84
C ALA A 204 -2.17 -3.45 -18.99
N LYS A 205 -2.69 -3.51 -20.22
CA LYS A 205 -4.14 -3.60 -20.48
C LYS A 205 -4.75 -4.90 -19.96
N LEU A 206 -4.07 -6.03 -20.18
CA LEU A 206 -4.51 -7.34 -19.64
C LEU A 206 -4.56 -7.33 -18.12
N LEU A 207 -3.52 -6.77 -17.49
CA LEU A 207 -3.47 -6.59 -16.05
C LEU A 207 -4.60 -5.68 -15.56
N ALA A 208 -4.81 -4.52 -16.16
CA ALA A 208 -5.88 -3.59 -15.80
C ALA A 208 -7.25 -4.29 -15.82
N LYS A 209 -7.54 -5.03 -16.90
CA LYS A 209 -8.75 -5.84 -17.03
C LYS A 209 -8.87 -6.92 -15.95
N THR A 210 -7.77 -7.59 -15.62
CA THR A 210 -7.73 -8.59 -14.55
C THR A 210 -8.01 -7.98 -13.18
N LEU A 211 -7.58 -6.74 -12.96
CA LEU A 211 -7.75 -6.01 -11.71
C LEU A 211 -9.06 -5.23 -11.62
N GLU A 212 -9.94 -5.28 -12.63
CA GLU A 212 -11.25 -4.63 -12.59
C GLU A 212 -12.06 -5.10 -11.38
N PRO A 213 -12.85 -4.19 -10.74
CA PRO A 213 -13.76 -4.60 -9.70
C PRO A 213 -14.76 -5.62 -10.26
N PRO A 214 -15.23 -6.59 -9.46
CA PRO A 214 -16.30 -7.47 -9.90
C PRO A 214 -17.48 -6.61 -10.36
N LYS A 215 -17.99 -6.84 -11.57
CA LYS A 215 -19.19 -6.16 -12.05
C LYS A 215 -20.30 -6.48 -11.06
N GLU A 216 -20.88 -5.47 -10.42
CA GLU A 216 -22.12 -5.65 -9.67
C GLU A 216 -23.13 -6.26 -10.63
N SER A 217 -23.54 -7.50 -10.37
CA SER A 217 -24.62 -8.14 -11.10
C SER A 217 -25.91 -7.42 -10.69
N THR A 218 -26.27 -6.35 -11.38
CA THR A 218 -27.59 -5.70 -11.26
C THR A 218 -28.69 -6.55 -11.90
N ASN A 219 -28.56 -7.87 -11.90
CA ASN A 219 -29.58 -8.81 -12.33
C ASN A 219 -29.55 -9.99 -11.37
N ASP A 220 -30.10 -9.76 -10.18
CA ASP A 220 -30.72 -10.83 -9.41
C ASP A 220 -32.18 -10.93 -9.89
N PRO A 221 -32.52 -11.89 -10.78
CA PRO A 221 -33.88 -12.05 -11.26
C PRO A 221 -34.87 -12.51 -10.16
N PHE A 222 -34.38 -12.88 -8.97
CA PHE A 222 -35.20 -13.38 -7.86
C PHE A 222 -35.18 -12.50 -6.61
N GLY A 223 -34.30 -11.49 -6.52
CA GLY A 223 -34.16 -10.60 -5.36
C GLY A 223 -35.42 -9.78 -5.03
N ALA A 224 -36.29 -9.57 -6.02
CA ALA A 224 -37.59 -8.92 -5.82
C ALA A 224 -38.65 -9.87 -5.23
N LEU A 225 -38.49 -11.19 -5.34
CA LEU A 225 -39.49 -12.18 -4.94
C LEU A 225 -39.41 -12.54 -3.44
N PHE A 226 -38.23 -12.38 -2.82
CA PHE A 226 -37.98 -12.72 -1.42
C PHE A 226 -37.71 -11.52 -0.50
N ALA A 227 -37.97 -10.28 -0.98
CA ALA A 227 -37.89 -9.08 -0.15
C ALA A 227 -39.06 -9.02 0.85
N THR A 228 -39.03 -9.87 1.88
CA THR A 228 -39.94 -9.76 3.02
C THR A 228 -39.60 -8.48 3.78
N ARG A 229 -40.59 -7.58 3.85
CA ARG A 229 -40.61 -6.31 4.58
C ARG A 229 -39.83 -6.34 5.89
N THR A 230 -38.70 -5.64 5.95
CA THR A 230 -38.19 -5.04 7.18
C THR A 230 -38.83 -3.66 7.36
N PRO A 231 -39.59 -3.40 8.44
CA PRO A 231 -40.12 -2.06 8.69
C PRO A 231 -38.99 -1.20 9.27
N GLY A 232 -38.68 -0.10 8.59
CA GLY A 232 -37.78 0.93 9.09
C GLY A 232 -36.51 1.08 8.27
N LEU A 233 -36.60 1.89 7.20
CA LEU A 233 -35.61 2.91 6.80
C LEU A 233 -36.19 3.63 5.58
N SER A 234 -36.19 4.95 5.66
CA SER A 234 -36.80 5.90 4.72
C SER A 234 -36.40 5.68 3.26
N ALA A 235 -37.38 5.67 2.36
CA ALA A 235 -37.17 5.59 0.92
C ALA A 235 -36.37 6.79 0.38
N PRO A 236 -35.50 6.60 -0.63
CA PRO A 236 -34.87 7.72 -1.33
C PRO A 236 -35.91 8.46 -2.17
N ARG A 237 -36.00 9.78 -2.00
CA ARG A 237 -36.90 10.65 -2.78
C ARG A 237 -36.50 10.65 -4.26
N ARG A 238 -37.45 10.37 -5.16
CA ARG A 238 -37.32 10.56 -6.61
C ARG A 238 -37.19 12.06 -6.94
N PRO A 239 -36.42 12.45 -7.96
CA PRO A 239 -36.43 13.83 -8.45
C PRO A 239 -37.77 14.14 -9.15
N LEU A 240 -38.38 15.27 -8.77
CA LEU A 240 -39.63 15.77 -9.34
C LEU A 240 -39.48 16.13 -10.82
N SER A 241 -40.53 15.87 -11.59
CA SER A 241 -40.60 16.17 -13.02
C SER A 241 -40.69 17.68 -13.28
N LYS A 242 -40.30 18.13 -14.47
CA LYS A 242 -40.29 19.56 -14.87
C LYS A 242 -41.66 20.26 -14.75
N ARG A 243 -42.76 19.51 -14.63
CA ARG A 243 -44.12 20.05 -14.50
C ARG A 243 -44.47 20.42 -13.05
N GLU A 244 -43.80 19.81 -12.06
CA GLU A 244 -44.01 20.05 -10.62
C GLU A 244 -43.16 21.23 -10.11
N LYS A 245 -42.03 21.54 -10.77
CA LYS A 245 -41.19 22.70 -10.44
C LYS A 245 -41.86 24.05 -10.71
N LYS A 246 -42.86 24.11 -11.59
CA LYS A 246 -43.55 25.36 -11.95
C LYS A 246 -44.63 25.77 -10.93
N VAL A 247 -45.12 24.84 -10.12
CA VAL A 247 -46.14 25.12 -9.09
C VAL A 247 -45.49 25.63 -7.79
N VAL A 248 -44.27 25.19 -7.49
CA VAL A 248 -43.52 25.61 -6.28
C VAL A 248 -42.90 27.01 -6.42
N SER A 249 -42.71 27.51 -7.65
CA SER A 249 -42.10 28.82 -7.94
C SER A 249 -43.02 30.03 -7.70
N GLN A 250 -44.26 29.83 -7.25
CA GLN A 250 -45.28 30.89 -7.18
C GLN A 250 -45.87 31.12 -5.78
N MET A 251 -45.28 30.49 -4.75
CA MET A 251 -45.60 30.74 -3.35
C MET A 251 -44.30 30.88 -2.56
N ASP A 252 -43.64 32.01 -2.70
CA ASP A 252 -42.70 32.54 -1.72
C ASP A 252 -42.59 34.04 -1.99
N PHE A 253 -43.14 34.86 -1.09
CA PHE A 253 -42.70 36.22 -0.75
C PHE A 253 -43.68 36.76 0.29
N ASP A 254 -43.39 36.51 1.56
CA ASP A 254 -43.25 37.56 2.58
C ASP A 254 -42.83 36.91 3.91
N ASP A 255 -42.11 37.68 4.72
CA ASP A 255 -41.61 37.35 6.07
C ASP A 255 -40.32 36.54 6.20
N ILE A 256 -39.24 37.09 5.63
CA ILE A 256 -37.93 37.12 6.32
C ILE A 256 -37.35 38.54 6.27
N ARG A 257 -37.48 39.31 7.36
CA ARG A 257 -36.33 40.06 7.97
C ARG A 257 -36.68 40.85 9.24
N GLU A 258 -35.99 40.47 10.32
CA GLU A 258 -35.36 41.30 11.37
C GLU A 258 -36.16 42.38 12.12
N ARG A 259 -36.39 42.12 13.43
CA ARG A 259 -36.17 42.98 14.63
C ARG A 259 -37.11 42.47 15.76
N ALA A 260 -36.78 42.46 17.04
CA ALA A 260 -35.77 43.17 17.81
C ALA A 260 -35.42 42.43 19.11
N ASP A 261 -34.24 42.78 19.63
CA ASP A 261 -33.81 42.75 21.04
C ASP A 261 -34.85 43.29 22.04
N GLU A 262 -34.56 43.02 23.33
CA GLU A 262 -35.01 43.64 24.60
C GLU A 262 -35.85 42.68 25.50
N SER A 263 -35.25 42.01 26.49
CA SER A 263 -34.83 42.48 27.84
C SER A 263 -35.76 41.91 28.94
N THR A 264 -35.38 40.79 29.60
CA THR A 264 -34.99 40.66 31.06
C THR A 264 -36.14 40.76 32.10
N PRO A 265 -36.00 40.38 33.39
CA PRO A 265 -34.91 39.70 34.13
C PRO A 265 -35.37 38.55 35.12
N GLU A 266 -34.38 37.92 35.76
CA GLU A 266 -34.43 37.14 37.03
C GLU A 266 -34.94 37.97 38.25
N PRO A 267 -35.33 37.35 39.40
CA PRO A 267 -34.46 36.67 40.36
C PRO A 267 -34.79 35.19 40.63
#